data_AF-A0A4R0IU41-F1
#
_entry.id   AF-A0A4R0IU41-F1
#
_cell.length_a   1.000
_cell.length_b   1.000
_cell.length_c   1.000
_cell.angle_alpha   90.00
_cell.angle_beta   90.00
_cell.angle_gamma   90.00
#
_symmetry.space_group_name_H-M   'P 1'
#
loop_
_entity.id
_entity.type
_entity.pdbx_description
1 polymer ?
#
loop_
_entity_poly.entity_id
_entity_poly.type
_entity_poly.pdbx_seq_one_letter_code
_entity_poly.pdbx_strand_id
1 'polypeptide(L)'
;MSGDVPLYEVVLGKEFAVDLMRLAAAAEKDPRGSAGHLHRQVLKQIGALAEGVTDGRHALGYEAGKGDLRDCVTAYLQSDPQQKADYRLVFREMPPAGPGGQPRRELLAVKPRQGSGNIYEHTCARLNRNLHDRQPGLNAFGDRMPSLRQNHAQRQAELDANRAIAHAFAGQVPLATSRPLTAAQFGRHAAKVAPRPAQDLRR
;
A
#
# COMPACT_ATOMS: atom_id res chain seq x y z
N MET A 1 1.52 -24.26 12.79
CA MET A 1 1.76 -23.03 12.01
C MET A 1 2.48 -22.08 12.94
N SER A 2 3.80 -21.92 12.76
CA SER A 2 4.58 -20.99 13.59
C SER A 2 4.03 -19.59 13.36
N GLY A 3 3.45 -19.01 14.41
CA GLY A 3 2.91 -17.66 14.42
C GLY A 3 4.05 -16.66 14.49
N ASP A 4 4.79 -16.51 13.39
CA ASP A 4 5.73 -15.41 13.26
C ASP A 4 4.95 -14.09 13.32
N VAL A 5 5.34 -13.25 14.26
CA VAL A 5 4.82 -11.90 14.40
C VAL A 5 5.26 -11.12 13.14
N PRO A 6 4.37 -10.37 12.46
CA PRO A 6 4.76 -9.59 11.29
C PRO A 6 5.96 -8.68 11.61
N LEU A 7 6.88 -8.48 10.66
CA LEU A 7 8.05 -7.63 10.85
C LEU A 7 7.70 -6.14 10.86
N TYR A 8 6.61 -5.78 10.18
CA TYR A 8 6.10 -4.42 10.06
C TYR A 8 4.64 -4.33 10.51
N GLU A 9 4.32 -3.25 11.22
CA GLU A 9 2.93 -2.85 11.42
C GLU A 9 2.44 -2.15 10.15
N VAL A 10 1.42 -2.72 9.50
CA VAL A 10 0.77 -2.06 8.36
C VAL A 10 -0.30 -1.10 8.87
N VAL A 11 -0.28 0.13 8.37
CA VAL A 11 -1.22 1.18 8.73
C VAL A 11 -2.01 1.60 7.49
N LEU A 12 -3.34 1.73 7.63
CA LEU A 12 -4.22 2.13 6.53
C LEU A 12 -4.79 3.52 6.79
N GLY A 13 -4.56 4.46 5.87
CA GLY A 13 -5.29 5.71 5.83
C GLY A 13 -6.76 5.49 5.49
N LYS A 14 -7.65 6.37 5.97
CA LYS A 14 -9.10 6.28 5.69
C LYS A 14 -9.39 6.13 4.19
N GLU A 15 -8.74 6.91 3.35
CA GLU A 15 -8.97 6.87 1.90
C GLU A 15 -8.45 5.58 1.25
N PHE A 16 -7.39 4.99 1.78
CA PHE A 16 -6.93 3.67 1.33
C PHE A 16 -7.92 2.56 1.76
N ALA A 17 -8.46 2.65 2.98
CA ALA A 17 -9.50 1.73 3.42
C ALA A 17 -10.74 1.79 2.52
N VAL A 18 -11.13 2.98 2.05
CA VAL A 18 -12.20 3.15 1.06
C VAL A 18 -11.84 2.49 -0.28
N ASP A 19 -10.60 2.65 -0.77
CA ASP A 19 -10.16 1.95 -1.99
C ASP A 19 -10.26 0.43 -1.82
N LEU A 20 -9.83 -0.11 -0.67
CA LEU A 20 -9.90 -1.53 -0.37
C LEU A 20 -11.35 -2.03 -0.31
N MET A 21 -12.26 -1.28 0.32
CA MET A 21 -13.69 -1.61 0.33
C MET A 21 -14.30 -1.62 -1.07
N ARG A 22 -13.92 -0.68 -1.94
CA ARG A 22 -14.37 -0.65 -3.35
C ARG A 22 -13.86 -1.85 -4.13
N LEU A 23 -12.60 -2.24 -3.93
CA LEU A 23 -12.03 -3.45 -4.52
C LEU A 23 -12.74 -4.71 -4.04
N ALA A 24 -13.03 -4.81 -2.74
CA ALA A 24 -13.78 -5.93 -2.18
C ALA A 24 -15.19 -6.03 -2.79
N ALA A 25 -15.93 -4.92 -2.86
CA ALA A 25 -17.26 -4.87 -3.46
C ALA A 25 -17.25 -5.22 -4.97
N ALA A 26 -16.20 -4.82 -5.70
CA ALA A 26 -16.02 -5.21 -7.09
C ALA A 26 -15.72 -6.72 -7.23
N ALA A 27 -14.86 -7.25 -6.35
CA ALA A 27 -14.53 -8.67 -6.29
C ALA A 27 -15.73 -9.55 -5.90
N GLU A 28 -16.68 -9.06 -5.10
CA GLU A 28 -17.92 -9.79 -4.82
C GLU A 28 -18.79 -9.97 -6.07
N LYS A 29 -18.80 -8.98 -6.97
CA LYS A 29 -19.55 -9.02 -8.23
C LYS A 29 -18.84 -9.85 -9.31
N ASP A 30 -17.51 -9.88 -9.27
CA ASP A 30 -16.67 -10.66 -10.18
C ASP A 30 -15.57 -11.43 -9.42
N PRO A 31 -15.90 -12.54 -8.72
CA PRO A 31 -14.95 -13.23 -7.85
C PRO A 31 -13.83 -13.95 -8.60
N ARG A 32 -14.12 -14.41 -9.82
CA ARG A 32 -13.21 -15.21 -10.63
C ARG A 32 -12.55 -14.43 -11.77
N GLY A 33 -13.06 -13.26 -12.14
CA GLY A 33 -12.44 -12.38 -13.12
C GLY A 33 -11.44 -11.39 -12.51
N SER A 34 -11.16 -10.33 -13.26
CA SER A 34 -10.07 -9.39 -13.00
C SER A 34 -10.24 -8.64 -11.67
N ALA A 35 -11.47 -8.30 -11.28
CA ALA A 35 -11.72 -7.60 -10.01
C ALA A 35 -11.40 -8.50 -8.80
N GLY A 36 -11.86 -9.76 -8.84
CA GLY A 36 -11.55 -10.76 -7.83
C GLY A 36 -10.06 -11.08 -7.74
N HIS A 37 -9.36 -11.18 -8.87
CA HIS A 37 -7.93 -11.39 -8.90
C HIS A 37 -7.16 -10.19 -8.32
N LEU A 38 -7.50 -8.96 -8.74
CA LEU A 38 -6.87 -7.75 -8.22
C LEU A 38 -7.03 -7.61 -6.70
N HIS A 39 -8.23 -7.87 -6.16
CA HIS A 39 -8.47 -7.81 -4.73
C HIS A 39 -7.57 -8.80 -3.96
N ARG A 40 -7.45 -10.05 -4.44
CA ARG A 40 -6.53 -11.04 -3.84
C ARG A 40 -5.06 -10.62 -3.96
N GLN A 41 -4.66 -10.04 -5.08
CA GLN A 41 -3.32 -9.49 -5.28
C GLN A 41 -3.01 -8.37 -4.29
N VAL A 42 -3.95 -7.45 -4.06
CA VAL A 42 -3.80 -6.39 -3.05
C VAL A 42 -3.63 -7.01 -1.67
N LEU A 43 -4.51 -7.92 -1.24
CA LEU A 43 -4.38 -8.57 0.07
C LEU A 43 -3.05 -9.32 0.23
N LYS A 44 -2.61 -10.05 -0.81
CA LYS A 44 -1.30 -10.72 -0.83
C LYS A 44 -0.16 -9.72 -0.67
N GLN A 45 -0.20 -8.59 -1.39
CA GLN A 45 0.82 -7.56 -1.29
C GLN A 45 0.85 -6.92 0.10
N ILE A 46 -0.31 -6.70 0.74
CA ILE A 46 -0.40 -6.19 2.11
C ILE A 46 0.28 -7.17 3.08
N GLY A 47 0.00 -8.48 2.96
CA GLY A 47 0.64 -9.51 3.76
C GLY A 47 2.17 -9.54 3.57
N ALA A 48 2.63 -9.53 2.32
CA ALA A 48 4.06 -9.51 2.01
C ALA A 48 4.77 -8.24 2.53
N LEU A 49 4.08 -7.10 2.56
CA LEU A 49 4.60 -5.88 3.16
C LEU A 49 4.69 -5.99 4.69
N ALA A 50 3.68 -6.58 5.34
CA ALA A 50 3.68 -6.81 6.79
C ALA A 50 4.79 -7.78 7.23
N GLU A 51 5.01 -8.83 6.44
CA GLU A 51 6.03 -9.86 6.70
C GLU A 51 7.45 -9.42 6.28
N GLY A 52 7.59 -8.25 5.63
CA GLY A 52 8.89 -7.78 5.13
C GLY A 52 9.44 -8.58 3.95
N VAL A 53 8.62 -9.41 3.31
CA VAL A 53 8.99 -10.24 2.15
C VAL A 53 9.30 -9.39 0.91
N THR A 54 8.71 -8.21 0.83
CA THR A 54 8.94 -7.26 -0.26
C THR A 54 9.03 -5.84 0.27
N ASP A 55 9.84 -5.04 -0.40
CA ASP A 55 9.94 -3.59 -0.21
C ASP A 55 9.28 -2.82 -1.36
N GLY A 56 8.42 -3.49 -2.14
CA GLY A 56 7.86 -2.91 -3.36
C GLY A 56 8.79 -3.04 -4.57
N ARG A 57 8.62 -2.15 -5.55
CA ARG A 57 9.26 -2.21 -6.87
C ARG A 57 10.38 -1.18 -7.04
N HIS A 58 10.14 0.06 -6.63
CA HIS A 58 11.14 1.13 -6.59
C HIS A 58 10.63 2.31 -5.75
N ALA A 59 11.56 3.09 -5.21
CA ALA A 59 11.25 4.36 -4.58
C ALA A 59 10.71 5.37 -5.62
N LEU A 60 9.80 6.24 -5.18
CA LEU A 60 9.35 7.38 -5.97
C LEU A 60 10.31 8.56 -5.77
N GLY A 61 10.20 9.56 -6.64
CA GLY A 61 11.04 10.75 -6.61
C GLY A 61 10.19 12.02 -6.57
N TYR A 62 10.85 13.16 -6.76
CA TYR A 62 10.19 14.41 -7.10
C TYR A 62 10.15 14.57 -8.62
N GLU A 63 8.99 14.93 -9.14
CA GLU A 63 8.84 15.41 -10.52
C GLU A 63 7.72 16.46 -10.55
N ALA A 64 7.99 17.61 -11.15
CA ALA A 64 6.99 18.67 -11.25
C ALA A 64 5.74 18.16 -11.99
N GLY A 65 4.56 18.34 -11.38
CA GLY A 65 3.29 17.80 -11.87
C GLY A 65 2.95 16.40 -11.34
N LYS A 66 3.89 15.71 -10.66
CA LYS A 66 3.63 14.45 -9.93
C LYS A 66 3.84 14.59 -8.43
N GLY A 67 4.34 15.74 -7.97
CA GLY A 67 4.62 16.05 -6.58
C GLY A 67 5.90 15.43 -6.05
N ASP A 68 6.23 15.79 -4.81
CA ASP A 68 7.35 15.24 -4.07
C ASP A 68 6.93 13.99 -3.29
N LEU A 69 7.35 12.83 -3.78
CA LEU A 69 7.04 11.51 -3.23
C LEU A 69 8.33 10.75 -2.89
N ARG A 70 9.44 11.44 -2.60
CA ARG A 70 10.75 10.82 -2.30
C ARG A 70 10.73 9.86 -1.09
N ASP A 71 9.75 10.02 -0.21
CA ASP A 71 9.51 9.15 0.95
C ASP A 71 8.54 7.99 0.68
N CYS A 72 8.08 7.85 -0.56
CA CYS A 72 7.09 6.85 -0.95
C CYS A 72 7.70 5.79 -1.87
N VAL A 73 7.11 4.61 -1.83
CA VAL A 73 7.52 3.44 -2.61
C VAL A 73 6.30 2.92 -3.37
N THR A 74 6.52 2.43 -4.59
CA THR A 74 5.46 1.79 -5.38
C THR A 74 5.67 0.29 -5.51
N ALA A 75 4.58 -0.48 -5.43
CA ALA A 75 4.51 -1.87 -5.84
C ALA A 75 3.63 -2.00 -7.09
N TYR A 76 3.95 -2.96 -7.96
CA TYR A 76 3.20 -3.21 -9.19
C TYR A 76 2.27 -4.40 -8.99
N LEU A 77 1.01 -4.21 -9.35
CA LEU A 77 -0.05 -5.21 -9.19
C LEU A 77 -0.65 -5.53 -10.56
N GLN A 78 -1.12 -6.77 -10.69
CA GLN A 78 -1.80 -7.27 -11.89
C GLN A 78 -3.26 -7.55 -11.56
N SER A 79 -4.18 -7.06 -12.38
CA SER A 79 -5.58 -7.48 -12.33
C SER A 79 -5.82 -8.81 -13.07
N ASP A 80 -4.93 -9.19 -13.98
CA ASP A 80 -4.95 -10.44 -14.73
C ASP A 80 -3.54 -11.06 -14.79
N PRO A 81 -3.35 -12.33 -14.41
CA PRO A 81 -2.04 -12.99 -14.41
C PRO A 81 -1.41 -13.11 -15.82
N GLN A 82 -2.20 -13.02 -16.89
CA GLN A 82 -1.70 -13.08 -18.27
C GLN A 82 -1.22 -11.71 -18.78
N GLN A 83 -1.47 -10.63 -18.04
CA GLN A 83 -1.16 -9.27 -18.46
C GLN A 83 0.00 -8.67 -17.69
N LYS A 84 0.60 -7.61 -18.24
CA LYS A 84 1.58 -6.80 -17.50
C LYS A 84 0.88 -6.07 -16.34
N ALA A 85 1.65 -5.73 -15.31
CA ALA A 85 1.13 -4.95 -14.19
C ALA A 85 0.49 -3.63 -14.65
N ASP A 86 -0.80 -3.54 -14.37
CA ASP A 86 -1.75 -2.52 -14.77
C ASP A 86 -2.29 -1.73 -13.58
N TYR A 87 -1.89 -2.09 -12.35
CA TYR A 87 -2.15 -1.34 -11.13
C TYR A 87 -0.85 -1.00 -10.39
N ARG A 88 -0.93 0.06 -9.59
CA ARG A 88 0.10 0.44 -8.63
C ARG A 88 -0.51 0.49 -7.24
N LEU A 89 0.27 0.04 -6.26
CA LEU A 89 0.06 0.34 -4.85
C LEU A 89 1.19 1.28 -4.42
N VAL A 90 0.86 2.31 -3.65
CA VAL A 90 1.83 3.26 -3.07
C VAL A 90 1.74 3.20 -1.56
N PHE A 91 2.89 3.14 -0.91
CA PHE A 91 3.03 3.14 0.53
C PHE A 91 4.28 3.95 0.93
N ARG A 92 4.43 4.23 2.22
CA ARG A 92 5.65 4.79 2.79
C ARG A 92 6.07 4.04 4.04
N GLU A 93 7.38 3.92 4.24
CA GLU A 93 7.96 3.35 5.45
C GLU A 93 8.05 4.43 6.53
N MET A 94 8.03 4.05 7.80
CA MET A 94 8.00 4.99 8.93
C MET A 94 8.69 4.37 10.15
N PRO A 95 9.21 5.19 11.07
CA PRO A 95 9.74 4.66 12.33
C PRO A 95 8.63 3.96 13.14
N PRO A 96 9.01 3.09 14.09
CA PRO A 96 8.08 2.55 15.07
C PRO A 96 7.29 3.63 15.80
N ALA A 97 6.09 3.29 16.30
CA ALA A 97 5.29 4.22 17.10
C ALA A 97 5.92 4.57 18.46
N GLY A 98 6.78 3.67 18.97
CA GLY A 98 7.51 3.86 20.22
C GLY A 98 8.69 2.89 20.34
N PRO A 99 9.52 3.04 21.39
CA PRO A 99 10.68 2.18 21.61
C PRO A 99 10.30 0.69 21.64
N GLY A 100 11.07 -0.14 20.93
CA GLY A 100 10.82 -1.59 20.83
C GLY A 100 9.64 -1.98 19.94
N GLY A 101 8.93 -1.02 19.35
CA GLY A 101 7.87 -1.28 18.37
C GLY A 101 8.40 -1.70 17.01
N GLN A 102 7.50 -2.21 16.17
CA GLN A 102 7.81 -2.53 14.77
C GLN A 102 7.84 -1.27 13.92
N PRO A 103 8.73 -1.19 12.91
CA PRO A 103 8.61 -0.19 11.87
C PRO A 103 7.25 -0.29 11.18
N ARG A 104 6.78 0.82 10.64
CA ARG A 104 5.42 0.92 10.09
C ARG A 104 5.44 1.12 8.59
N ARG A 105 4.46 0.53 7.91
CA ARG A 105 4.22 0.75 6.47
C ARG A 105 2.82 1.29 6.29
N GLU A 106 2.73 2.57 5.92
CA GLU A 106 1.45 3.23 5.68
C GLU A 106 1.04 3.10 4.22
N LEU A 107 -0.10 2.45 3.98
CA LEU A 107 -0.65 2.31 2.63
C LEU A 107 -1.43 3.57 2.24
N LEU A 108 -1.03 4.15 1.11
CA LEU A 108 -1.49 5.46 0.69
C LEU A 108 -2.48 5.39 -0.46
N ALA A 109 -2.25 4.58 -1.49
CA ALA A 109 -3.16 4.45 -2.62
C ALA A 109 -3.02 3.12 -3.37
N VAL A 110 -4.11 2.66 -3.99
CA VAL A 110 -4.10 1.63 -5.02
C VAL A 110 -4.94 2.07 -6.21
N LYS A 111 -4.33 2.17 -7.40
CA LYS A 111 -4.97 2.72 -8.60
C LYS A 111 -4.47 2.05 -9.88
N PRO A 112 -5.25 2.11 -10.97
CA PRO A 112 -4.75 1.78 -12.30
C PRO A 112 -3.47 2.57 -12.62
N ARG A 113 -2.57 1.94 -13.35
CA ARG A 113 -1.28 2.50 -13.77
C ARG A 113 -1.45 3.57 -14.85
N GLN A 114 -2.50 3.45 -15.66
CA GLN A 114 -2.85 4.31 -16.78
C GLN A 114 -4.31 4.75 -16.64
N GLY A 115 -4.67 5.90 -17.23
CA GLY A 115 -6.03 6.46 -17.20
C GLY A 115 -6.10 7.80 -16.47
N SER A 116 -7.32 8.34 -16.36
CA SER A 116 -7.59 9.55 -15.58
C SER A 116 -7.52 9.26 -14.07
N GLY A 117 -7.06 10.24 -13.28
CA GLY A 117 -6.84 10.06 -11.84
C GLY A 117 -5.55 9.31 -11.56
N ASN A 118 -4.42 9.89 -11.95
CA ASN A 118 -3.10 9.31 -11.77
C ASN A 118 -2.81 9.06 -10.29
N ILE A 119 -2.19 7.91 -9.97
CA ILE A 119 -1.87 7.53 -8.59
C ILE A 119 -1.05 8.58 -7.85
N TYR A 120 -0.19 9.33 -8.55
CA TYR A 120 0.65 10.36 -7.92
C TYR A 120 -0.19 11.54 -7.42
N GLU A 121 -1.16 12.00 -8.22
CA GLU A 121 -2.09 13.07 -7.83
C GLU A 121 -2.89 12.67 -6.59
N HIS A 122 -3.44 11.45 -6.59
CA HIS A 122 -4.16 10.91 -5.44
C HIS A 122 -3.28 10.76 -4.20
N THR A 123 -2.03 10.33 -4.37
CA THR A 123 -1.08 10.19 -3.27
C THR A 123 -0.74 11.56 -2.67
N CYS A 124 -0.43 12.55 -3.51
CA CYS A 124 -0.16 13.92 -3.07
C CYS A 124 -1.38 14.53 -2.36
N ALA A 125 -2.58 14.37 -2.89
CA ALA A 125 -3.81 14.85 -2.25
C ALA A 125 -4.00 14.24 -0.85
N ARG A 126 -3.76 12.92 -0.70
CA ARG A 126 -3.86 12.22 0.59
C ARG A 126 -2.79 12.65 1.59
N LEU A 127 -1.61 13.01 1.10
CA LEU A 127 -0.51 13.53 1.91
C LEU A 127 -0.57 15.04 2.12
N ASN A 128 -1.60 15.73 1.59
CA ASN A 128 -1.73 17.19 1.57
C ASN A 128 -0.50 17.90 0.97
N ARG A 129 -0.02 17.42 -0.18
CA ARG A 129 1.13 17.96 -0.90
C ARG A 129 0.70 18.59 -2.23
N ASN A 130 1.34 19.70 -2.58
CA ASN A 130 1.21 20.30 -3.91
C ASN A 130 2.00 19.47 -4.95
N LEU A 131 1.48 19.37 -6.17
CA LEU A 131 2.08 18.60 -7.27
C LEU A 131 3.34 19.25 -7.85
N HIS A 132 3.55 20.55 -7.62
CA HIS A 132 4.66 21.31 -8.17
C HIS A 132 5.74 21.63 -7.13
N ASP A 133 5.41 21.52 -5.84
CA ASP A 133 6.30 21.93 -4.76
C ASP A 133 7.15 20.76 -4.26
N ARG A 134 8.44 21.04 -4.06
CA ARG A 134 9.30 20.19 -3.24
C ARG A 134 8.92 20.35 -1.77
N GLN A 135 9.03 19.27 -1.02
CA GLN A 135 8.84 19.25 0.43
C GLN A 135 10.23 19.33 1.08
N PRO A 136 10.60 20.45 1.74
CA PRO A 136 11.95 20.62 2.29
C PRO A 136 12.36 19.50 3.25
N GLY A 137 11.40 18.99 4.04
CA GLY A 137 11.64 17.86 4.96
C GLY A 137 12.02 16.55 4.26
N LEU A 138 11.68 16.39 2.96
CA LEU A 138 12.00 15.18 2.20
C LEU A 138 13.38 15.22 1.54
N ASN A 139 14.14 16.30 1.72
CA ASN A 139 15.53 16.36 1.25
C ASN A 139 16.42 15.28 1.89
N ALA A 140 16.04 14.77 3.07
CA ALA A 140 16.72 13.65 3.72
C ALA A 140 16.74 12.37 2.86
N PHE A 141 15.76 12.17 1.98
CA PHE A 141 15.68 11.01 1.08
C PHE A 141 16.55 11.15 -0.17
N GLY A 142 17.08 12.35 -0.44
CA GLY A 142 17.84 12.66 -1.65
C GLY A 142 17.00 12.62 -2.92
N ASP A 143 17.55 13.16 -4.01
CA ASP A 143 16.92 13.04 -5.32
C ASP A 143 17.21 11.67 -5.92
N ARG A 144 16.19 11.08 -6.55
CA ARG A 144 16.33 9.80 -7.22
C ARG A 144 17.34 9.91 -8.36
N MET A 145 18.33 9.02 -8.38
CA MET A 145 19.29 8.91 -9.47
C MET A 145 18.57 8.54 -10.78
N PRO A 146 18.57 9.42 -11.80
CA PRO A 146 17.97 9.11 -13.09
C PRO A 146 18.92 8.16 -13.84
N SER A 147 18.81 6.84 -13.61
CA SER A 147 19.57 5.86 -14.39
C SER A 147 18.68 5.09 -15.35
N LEU A 148 19.11 5.05 -16.61
CA LEU A 148 18.54 4.23 -17.68
C LEU A 148 18.83 2.76 -17.36
N ARG A 149 17.81 2.06 -16.85
CA ARG A 149 17.81 0.62 -16.50
C ARG A 149 18.64 0.26 -15.26
N GLN A 150 18.08 0.55 -14.08
CA GLN A 150 18.54 -0.08 -12.85
C GLN A 150 18.35 -1.60 -12.91
N ASN A 151 19.42 -2.34 -12.60
CA ASN A 151 19.34 -3.77 -12.37
C ASN A 151 18.66 -4.07 -11.00
N HIS A 152 18.44 -5.35 -10.69
CA HIS A 152 17.77 -5.72 -9.45
C HIS A 152 18.51 -5.25 -8.20
N ALA A 153 19.84 -5.44 -8.15
CA ALA A 153 20.66 -5.08 -7.00
C ALA A 153 20.65 -3.56 -6.73
N GLN A 154 20.73 -2.73 -7.78
CA GLN A 154 20.65 -1.28 -7.66
C GLN A 154 19.29 -0.82 -7.13
N ARG A 155 18.19 -1.43 -7.59
CA ARG A 155 16.86 -1.13 -7.06
C ARG A 155 16.72 -1.53 -5.61
N GLN A 156 17.25 -2.69 -5.23
CA GLN A 156 17.21 -3.13 -3.85
C GLN A 156 18.02 -2.19 -2.95
N ALA A 157 19.23 -1.80 -3.36
CA ALA A 157 20.04 -0.83 -2.63
C ALA A 157 19.34 0.54 -2.47
N GLU A 158 18.64 1.01 -3.50
CA GLU A 158 17.81 2.24 -3.42
C GLU A 158 16.67 2.08 -2.41
N LEU A 159 15.97 0.94 -2.42
CA LEU A 159 14.90 0.66 -1.47
C LEU A 159 15.41 0.52 -0.03
N ASP A 160 16.55 -0.13 0.18
CA ASP A 160 17.16 -0.30 1.50
C ASP A 160 17.65 1.03 2.06
N ALA A 161 18.25 1.90 1.22
CA ALA A 161 18.64 3.24 1.61
C ALA A 161 17.40 4.09 1.98
N ASN A 162 16.35 4.06 1.15
CA ASN A 162 15.10 4.78 1.42
C ASN A 162 14.46 4.33 2.75
N ARG A 163 14.45 3.01 3.00
CA ARG A 163 13.97 2.41 4.26
C ARG A 163 14.81 2.83 5.46
N ALA A 164 16.13 2.76 5.36
CA ALA A 164 17.02 3.16 6.44
C ALA A 164 16.80 4.64 6.83
N ILE A 165 16.64 5.51 5.83
CA ILE A 165 16.31 6.93 6.04
C ILE A 165 14.93 7.06 6.70
N ALA A 166 13.90 6.38 6.17
CA ALA A 166 12.55 6.42 6.72
C ALA A 166 12.50 6.01 8.20
N HIS A 167 13.21 4.95 8.58
CA HIS A 167 13.26 4.48 9.97
C HIS A 167 14.01 5.43 10.92
N ALA A 168 14.97 6.21 10.40
CA ALA A 168 15.68 7.23 11.17
C ALA A 168 14.97 8.60 11.15
N PHE A 169 14.08 8.84 10.19
CA PHE A 169 13.44 10.13 9.99
C PHE A 169 12.21 10.31 10.89
N ALA A 170 12.42 10.98 12.03
CA ALA A 170 11.36 11.27 13.01
C ALA A 170 10.18 12.12 12.44
N GLY A 171 10.40 12.82 11.31
CA GLY A 171 9.38 13.64 10.66
C GLY A 171 8.28 12.83 9.94
N GLN A 172 8.43 11.51 9.80
CA GLN A 172 7.40 10.68 9.20
C GLN A 172 6.38 10.21 10.26
N VAL A 173 5.26 10.92 10.31
CA VAL A 173 4.08 10.55 11.12
C VAL A 173 2.95 10.04 10.23
N PRO A 174 2.21 8.98 10.65
CA PRO A 174 1.05 8.52 9.89
C PRO A 174 0.05 9.65 9.71
N LEU A 175 -0.77 9.57 8.67
CA LEU A 175 -1.91 10.47 8.52
C LEU A 175 -2.79 10.34 9.77
N ALA A 176 -3.41 11.45 10.20
CA ALA A 176 -4.29 11.44 11.38
C ALA A 176 -5.45 10.43 11.29
N THR A 177 -5.84 10.09 10.05
CA THR A 177 -6.89 9.11 9.75
C THR A 177 -6.41 7.66 9.70
N SER A 178 -5.10 7.45 9.80
CA SER A 178 -4.50 6.13 9.64
C SER A 178 -4.67 5.28 10.88
N ARG A 179 -4.99 4.00 10.67
CA ARG A 179 -5.18 3.03 11.74
C ARG A 179 -4.39 1.75 11.43
N PRO A 180 -3.76 1.12 12.45
CA PRO A 180 -3.12 -0.17 12.27
C PRO A 180 -4.11 -1.18 11.73
N LEU A 181 -3.68 -1.97 10.75
CA LEU A 181 -4.41 -3.14 10.29
C LEU A 181 -4.21 -4.23 11.34
N THR A 182 -5.19 -4.40 12.22
CA THR A 182 -5.08 -5.44 13.26
C THR A 182 -5.20 -6.83 12.64
N ALA A 183 -4.51 -7.84 13.20
CA ALA A 183 -4.55 -9.22 12.71
C ALA A 183 -5.99 -9.79 12.62
N ALA A 184 -6.91 -9.32 13.46
CA ALA A 184 -8.33 -9.69 13.43
C ALA A 184 -9.08 -9.18 12.18
N GLN A 185 -8.52 -8.22 11.44
CA GLN A 185 -9.13 -7.59 10.26
C GLN A 185 -8.54 -8.10 8.94
N PHE A 186 -7.44 -8.86 8.99
CA PHE A 186 -6.83 -9.45 7.80
C PHE A 186 -7.66 -10.66 7.33
N GLY A 187 -8.21 -10.59 6.11
CA GLY A 187 -8.86 -11.74 5.47
C GLY A 187 -10.22 -12.19 6.04
N ARG A 188 -10.84 -11.46 6.98
CA ARG A 188 -12.22 -11.75 7.39
C ARG A 188 -13.20 -11.32 6.29
N HIS A 189 -13.49 -12.27 5.40
CA HIS A 189 -14.79 -12.31 4.74
C HIS A 189 -15.86 -12.36 5.83
N ALA A 190 -16.65 -11.30 5.96
CA ALA A 190 -17.96 -11.40 6.56
C ALA A 190 -18.81 -12.25 5.62
N ALA A 191 -18.70 -13.58 5.73
CA ALA A 191 -19.82 -14.43 5.40
C ALA A 191 -20.94 -13.98 6.33
N LYS A 192 -21.86 -13.14 5.83
CA LYS A 192 -23.18 -13.02 6.40
C LYS A 192 -23.77 -14.42 6.37
N VAL A 193 -23.63 -15.16 7.47
CA VAL A 193 -24.49 -16.30 7.75
C VAL A 193 -25.88 -15.69 7.89
N ALA A 194 -26.61 -15.68 6.78
CA ALA A 194 -28.04 -15.41 6.83
C ALA A 194 -28.64 -16.47 7.76
N PRO A 195 -29.40 -16.09 8.80
CA PRO A 195 -30.12 -17.06 9.60
C PRO A 195 -31.03 -17.85 8.65
N ARG A 196 -30.86 -19.17 8.65
CA ARG A 196 -31.75 -20.11 7.96
C ARG A 196 -33.18 -19.81 8.44
N PRO A 197 -34.15 -19.51 7.57
CA PRO A 197 -35.52 -19.38 8.02
C PRO A 197 -35.97 -20.72 8.60
N ALA A 198 -36.49 -20.68 9.82
CA ALA A 198 -37.10 -21.83 10.46
C ALA A 198 -38.20 -22.35 9.53
N GLN A 199 -38.11 -23.62 9.13
CA GLN A 199 -39.21 -24.29 8.46
C GLN A 199 -40.34 -24.46 9.48
N ASP A 200 -41.43 -23.74 9.22
CA ASP A 200 -42.73 -23.94 9.84
C ASP A 200 -43.14 -25.42 9.69
N LEU A 201 -43.01 -26.18 10.77
CA LEU A 201 -43.69 -27.47 10.93
C LEU A 201 -45.11 -27.18 11.40
N ARG A 202 -46.00 -26.92 10.43
CA ARG A 202 -47.43 -27.13 10.61
C ARG A 202 -47.73 -28.62 10.54
N ARG A 203 -48.16 -29.22 11.64
CA ARG A 203 -49.23 -30.24 11.70
C ARG A 203 -49.96 -30.13 13.02
#